data_AF-A0AAV4SIR9-F1
#
_entry.id   AF-A0AAV4SIR9-F1
#
_cell.length_a   1.000
_cell.length_b   1.000
_cell.length_c   1.000
_cell.angle_alpha   90.00
_cell.angle_beta   90.00
_cell.angle_gamma   90.00
#
_symmetry.space_group_name_H-M   'P 1'
#
loop_
_entity.id
_entity.type
_entity.pdbx_description
1 polymer ?
#
loop_
_entity_poly.entity_id
_entity_poly.type
_entity_poly.pdbx_seq_one_letter_code
_entity_poly.pdbx_strand_id
1 'polypeptide(L)'
;EWSDHKLKWDPDEYGGVRQLYVPAEQIWLPDIVLYNNADGNYEVTIMTKAVIHHDGKVMWNPPAIYKSSCQIDVQYFPFDKQDCFMKFGSWTYDGYQHEDKTRIQMRWPIDPESPETKQNGRRIQRGGRDKIKKTGHQTFDQV
;
A
#
# COMPACT_ATOMS: atom_id res chain seq x y z
N GLU A 1 -7.27 -1.02 -10.27
CA GLU A 1 -8.09 -1.16 -11.49
C GLU A 1 -7.40 -0.43 -12.63
N TRP A 2 -7.39 -1.01 -13.83
CA TRP A 2 -6.92 -0.34 -15.05
C TRP A 2 -7.75 -0.82 -16.25
N SER A 3 -7.59 -0.20 -17.42
CA SER A 3 -8.18 -0.68 -18.68
C SER A 3 -7.09 -1.15 -19.62
N ASP A 4 -7.25 -2.36 -20.16
CA ASP A 4 -6.41 -2.94 -21.20
C ASP A 4 -7.24 -3.13 -22.47
N HIS A 5 -6.80 -2.50 -23.57
CA HIS A 5 -7.47 -2.59 -24.86
C HIS A 5 -7.31 -3.95 -25.54
N LYS A 6 -6.27 -4.72 -25.19
CA LYS A 6 -6.01 -6.05 -25.74
C LYS A 6 -6.92 -7.12 -25.13
N LEU A 7 -7.54 -6.81 -23.99
CA LEU A 7 -8.43 -7.71 -23.25
C LEU A 7 -9.92 -7.40 -23.49
N LYS A 8 -10.24 -6.75 -24.63
CA LYS A 8 -11.63 -6.49 -25.03
C LYS A 8 -12.15 -7.59 -25.93
N TRP A 9 -13.41 -7.98 -25.74
CA TRP A 9 -14.09 -8.91 -26.63
C TRP A 9 -15.59 -8.56 -26.73
N ASP A 10 -16.23 -9.03 -27.80
CA ASP A 10 -17.68 -8.93 -27.96
C ASP A 10 -18.35 -10.14 -27.29
N PRO A 11 -19.19 -9.96 -26.25
CA PRO A 11 -19.91 -11.07 -25.63
C PRO A 11 -20.70 -11.93 -26.63
N ASP A 12 -21.19 -11.36 -27.73
CA ASP A 12 -22.03 -12.09 -28.70
C ASP A 12 -21.23 -13.15 -29.49
N GLU A 13 -19.92 -12.94 -29.68
CA GLU A 13 -19.03 -13.92 -30.31
C GLU A 13 -18.60 -15.05 -29.36
N TYR A 14 -18.76 -14.85 -28.04
CA TYR A 14 -18.28 -15.74 -26.98
C TYR A 14 -19.40 -16.25 -26.07
N GLY A 15 -20.61 -16.42 -26.61
CA GLY A 15 -21.73 -17.04 -25.89
C GLY A 15 -22.28 -16.22 -24.72
N GLY A 16 -22.19 -14.89 -24.81
CA GLY A 16 -22.66 -13.94 -23.80
C GLY A 16 -21.73 -13.76 -22.59
N VAL A 17 -20.50 -14.28 -22.64
CA VAL A 17 -19.53 -14.13 -21.55
C VAL A 17 -19.12 -12.66 -21.42
N ARG A 18 -19.33 -12.06 -20.24
CA ARG A 18 -19.02 -10.65 -19.96
C ARG A 18 -17.84 -10.45 -19.02
N GLN A 19 -17.43 -11.50 -18.30
CA GLN A 19 -16.38 -11.44 -17.30
C GLN A 19 -15.58 -12.75 -17.30
N LEU A 20 -14.28 -12.64 -17.02
CA LEU A 20 -13.35 -13.76 -16.94
C LEU A 20 -12.46 -13.63 -15.71
N TYR A 21 -12.17 -14.76 -15.05
CA TYR A 21 -11.21 -14.84 -13.95
C TYR A 21 -9.91 -15.44 -14.46
N VAL A 22 -8.87 -14.63 -14.53
CA VAL A 22 -7.57 -15.03 -15.08
C VAL A 22 -6.50 -14.92 -14.00
N PRO A 23 -5.58 -15.89 -13.85
CA PRO A 23 -4.41 -15.74 -12.99
C PRO A 23 -3.64 -14.46 -13.36
N ALA A 24 -3.31 -13.65 -12.36
CA ALA A 24 -2.65 -12.35 -12.57
C ALA A 24 -1.31 -12.48 -13.31
N GLU A 25 -0.64 -13.64 -13.21
CA GLU A 25 0.63 -13.92 -13.87
C GLU A 25 0.52 -14.07 -15.40
N GLN A 26 -0.69 -14.24 -15.93
CA GLN A 26 -0.93 -14.40 -17.37
C GLN A 26 -1.27 -13.10 -18.08
N ILE A 27 -1.41 -12.00 -17.34
CA ILE A 27 -1.75 -10.68 -17.87
C ILE A 27 -0.69 -9.66 -17.46
N TRP A 28 -0.67 -8.52 -18.16
CA TRP A 28 0.14 -7.40 -17.71
C TRP A 28 -0.40 -6.87 -16.37
N LEU A 29 0.50 -6.65 -15.40
CA LEU A 29 0.19 -6.09 -14.09
C LEU A 29 0.91 -4.76 -13.92
N PRO A 30 0.29 -3.78 -13.24
CA PRO A 30 0.98 -2.55 -12.91
C PRO A 30 2.02 -2.80 -11.81
N ASP A 31 3.22 -2.29 -12.02
CA ASP A 31 4.30 -2.29 -11.04
C ASP A 31 3.93 -1.33 -9.90
N ILE A 32 3.49 -1.82 -8.74
CA ILE A 32 3.17 -0.98 -7.58
C ILE A 32 4.26 -1.14 -6.53
N VAL A 33 4.98 -0.05 -6.25
CA VAL A 33 6.09 -0.03 -5.28
C VAL A 33 5.83 1.01 -4.18
N LEU A 34 6.14 0.66 -2.93
CA LEU A 34 6.05 1.55 -1.78
C LEU A 34 7.39 2.27 -1.52
N TYR A 35 7.53 3.52 -1.94
CA TYR A 35 8.81 4.23 -1.87
C TYR A 35 9.37 4.45 -0.46
N ASN A 36 8.50 4.57 0.55
CA ASN A 36 8.92 4.75 1.95
C ASN A 36 8.81 3.44 2.73
N ASN A 37 9.23 2.32 2.13
CA ASN A 37 9.24 1.01 2.77
C ASN A 37 10.22 0.96 3.96
N ALA A 38 9.78 0.39 5.08
CA ALA A 38 10.55 0.22 6.31
C ALA A 38 11.35 -1.09 6.41
N ASP A 39 10.87 -2.16 5.78
CA ASP A 39 11.38 -3.54 5.93
C ASP A 39 12.24 -3.99 4.74
N GLY A 40 12.38 -3.18 3.69
CA GLY A 40 13.18 -3.46 2.49
C GLY A 40 12.57 -4.48 1.52
N ASN A 41 11.59 -5.28 1.95
CA ASN A 41 10.86 -6.23 1.12
C ASN A 41 9.45 -5.71 0.79
N TYR A 42 9.04 -5.87 -0.47
CA TYR A 42 7.64 -5.74 -0.91
C TYR A 42 7.09 -7.14 -1.09
N GLU A 43 6.24 -7.60 -0.17
CA GLU A 43 5.64 -8.92 -0.31
C GLU A 43 4.18 -8.78 -0.72
N VAL A 44 3.93 -8.75 -2.03
CA VAL A 44 2.67 -9.31 -2.55
C VAL A 44 2.83 -10.81 -2.38
N THR A 45 2.40 -11.33 -1.24
CA THR A 45 2.69 -12.71 -0.83
C THR A 45 1.92 -13.74 -1.65
N ILE A 46 0.80 -13.34 -2.28
CA ILE A 46 -0.10 -14.24 -3.00
C ILE A 46 -0.60 -13.55 -4.28
N MET A 47 -0.25 -14.13 -5.43
CA MET A 47 -0.86 -13.77 -6.71
C MET A 47 -2.27 -14.35 -6.76
N THR A 48 -3.27 -13.47 -6.75
CA THR A 48 -4.68 -13.83 -6.89
C THR A 48 -5.14 -13.71 -8.34
N LYS A 49 -6.32 -14.27 -8.65
CA LYS A 49 -6.94 -14.08 -9.97
C LYS A 49 -7.41 -12.63 -10.11
N ALA A 50 -7.21 -12.06 -11.28
CA ALA A 50 -7.81 -10.80 -11.69
C ALA A 50 -9.18 -11.07 -12.37
N VAL A 51 -10.10 -10.12 -12.22
CA VAL A 51 -11.37 -10.09 -12.94
C VAL A 51 -11.23 -9.18 -14.13
N ILE A 52 -11.44 -9.73 -15.32
CA ILE A 52 -11.40 -9.00 -16.59
C ILE A 52 -12.84 -8.89 -17.10
N HIS A 53 -13.25 -7.69 -17.48
CA HIS A 53 -14.53 -7.42 -18.12
C HIS A 53 -14.36 -7.30 -19.63
N HIS A 54 -15.43 -7.61 -20.37
CA HIS A 54 -15.43 -7.58 -21.84
C HIS A 54 -15.11 -6.21 -22.46
N ASP A 55 -15.35 -5.13 -21.71
CA ASP A 55 -15.02 -3.76 -22.09
C ASP A 55 -13.52 -3.42 -21.93
N GLY A 56 -12.73 -4.37 -21.44
CA GLY A 56 -11.28 -4.27 -21.20
C GLY A 56 -10.94 -3.74 -19.81
N LYS A 57 -11.90 -3.60 -18.90
CA LYS A 57 -11.64 -3.22 -17.51
C LYS A 57 -11.08 -4.41 -16.73
N VAL A 58 -9.95 -4.19 -16.06
CA VAL A 58 -9.29 -5.21 -15.23
C VAL A 58 -9.27 -4.76 -13.77
N MET A 59 -9.78 -5.64 -12.91
CA MET A 59 -9.76 -5.47 -11.46
C MET A 59 -8.90 -6.54 -10.83
N TRP A 60 -7.89 -6.11 -10.09
CA TRP A 60 -6.97 -7.00 -9.38
C TRP A 60 -6.65 -6.39 -8.02
N ASN A 61 -7.03 -7.11 -6.97
CA ASN A 61 -6.88 -6.71 -5.58
C ASN A 61 -6.19 -7.86 -4.83
N PRO A 62 -4.85 -7.95 -4.87
CA PRO A 62 -4.15 -8.96 -4.10
C PRO A 62 -4.15 -8.61 -2.60
N PRO A 63 -4.16 -9.61 -1.70
CA PRO A 63 -3.88 -9.37 -0.30
C PRO A 63 -2.40 -8.97 -0.15
N ALA A 64 -2.14 -7.89 0.59
CA ALA A 64 -0.80 -7.38 0.75
C ALA A 64 -0.62 -6.71 2.12
N ILE A 65 0.57 -6.88 2.68
CA ILE A 65 0.99 -6.22 3.93
C ILE A 65 2.07 -5.20 3.57
N TYR A 66 1.74 -3.91 3.71
CA TYR A 66 2.65 -2.82 3.42
C TYR A 66 3.21 -2.23 4.70
N LYS A 67 4.54 -2.18 4.81
CA LYS A 67 5.24 -1.58 5.96
C LYS A 67 5.98 -0.34 5.54
N SER A 68 5.55 0.82 6.04
CA SER A 68 6.14 2.11 5.72
C SER A 68 6.87 2.74 6.90
N SER A 69 7.94 3.48 6.61
CA SER A 69 8.60 4.33 7.60
C SER A 69 7.80 5.62 7.80
N CYS A 70 7.57 5.96 9.06
CA CYS A 70 6.86 7.16 9.46
C CYS A 70 7.64 7.96 10.51
N GLN A 71 7.55 9.29 10.45
CA GLN A 71 8.05 10.18 11.51
C GLN A 71 6.97 10.31 12.58
N ILE A 72 7.30 9.86 13.79
CA ILE A 72 6.43 9.84 14.96
C ILE A 72 6.77 11.01 15.86
N ASP A 73 5.77 11.82 16.20
CA ASP A 73 5.90 12.88 17.20
C ASP A 73 5.49 12.37 18.59
N VAL A 74 6.46 12.23 19.50
CA VAL A 74 6.23 11.70 20.85
C VAL A 74 5.96 12.79 21.90
N GLN A 75 5.64 14.03 21.49
CA GLN A 75 5.41 15.14 22.42
C GLN A 75 4.27 14.85 23.43
N TYR A 76 3.23 14.15 23.00
CA TYR A 76 2.02 13.88 23.79
C TYR A 76 1.79 12.40 24.06
N PHE A 77 2.84 11.57 23.94
CA PHE A 77 2.73 10.14 24.19
C PHE A 77 2.12 9.84 25.58
N PRO A 78 1.15 8.91 25.69
CA PRO A 78 0.64 7.97 24.68
C PRO A 78 -0.62 8.46 23.90
N PHE A 79 -1.01 9.74 24.02
CA PHE A 79 -2.21 10.30 23.39
C PHE A 79 -1.90 11.15 22.14
N ASP A 80 -0.74 10.91 21.56
CA ASP A 80 -0.26 11.53 20.33
C ASP A 80 -1.10 11.10 19.11
N LYS A 81 -1.26 12.03 18.18
CA LYS A 81 -1.88 11.78 16.88
C LYS A 81 -0.78 11.72 15.84
N GLN A 82 -0.72 10.61 15.11
CA GLN A 82 0.28 10.43 14.07
C GLN A 82 -0.33 10.63 12.70
N ASP A 83 0.43 11.32 11.85
CA ASP A 83 0.07 11.60 10.47
C ASP A 83 1.08 10.90 9.55
N CYS A 84 0.83 9.62 9.31
CA CYS A 84 1.67 8.78 8.49
C CYS A 84 1.10 8.69 7.07
N PHE A 85 1.99 8.62 6.10
CA PHE A 85 1.60 8.46 4.70
C PHE A 85 2.38 7.32 4.07
N MET A 86 1.72 6.59 3.18
CA MET A 86 2.34 5.61 2.30
C MET A 86 2.44 6.22 0.90
N LYS A 87 3.61 6.10 0.29
CA LYS A 87 3.89 6.63 -1.04
C LYS A 87 4.01 5.48 -2.03
N PHE A 88 2.97 5.28 -2.82
CA PHE A 88 2.97 4.29 -3.90
C PHE A 88 3.38 4.93 -5.22
N GLY A 89 3.95 4.15 -6.12
CA GLY A 89 4.11 4.52 -7.53
C GLY A 89 4.76 3.41 -8.34
N SER A 90 4.87 3.65 -9.66
CA SER A 90 5.45 2.69 -10.60
C SER A 90 6.97 2.77 -10.66
N TRP A 91 7.63 1.60 -10.71
CA TRP A 91 9.09 1.51 -10.82
C TRP A 91 9.60 1.72 -12.25
N THR A 92 8.86 1.22 -13.26
CA THR A 92 9.32 1.14 -14.67
C THR A 92 8.93 2.32 -15.54
N TYR A 93 8.01 3.19 -15.12
CA TYR A 93 7.70 4.43 -15.85
C TYR A 93 8.60 5.57 -15.36
N ASP A 94 9.69 5.78 -16.09
CA ASP A 94 10.68 6.82 -15.88
C ASP A 94 10.27 8.16 -16.53
N GLY A 95 10.00 9.15 -15.67
CA GLY A 95 10.56 10.49 -15.85
C GLY A 95 9.87 11.53 -16.75
N TYR A 96 8.91 11.20 -17.62
CA TYR A 96 8.25 12.22 -18.48
C TYR A 96 6.74 12.32 -18.39
N GLN A 97 6.06 11.47 -17.62
CA GLN A 97 4.64 11.62 -17.31
C GLN A 97 4.49 11.99 -15.84
N HIS A 98 3.93 13.17 -15.60
CA HIS A 98 3.69 13.77 -14.30
C HIS A 98 3.21 12.75 -13.24
N GLU A 99 4.06 12.52 -12.24
CA GLU A 99 3.71 12.35 -10.83
C GLU A 99 2.41 11.61 -10.46
N ASP A 100 2.18 10.38 -10.92
CA ASP A 100 1.15 9.54 -10.28
C ASP A 100 1.73 8.80 -9.05
N LYS A 101 2.27 9.59 -8.12
CA LYS A 101 2.70 9.12 -6.80
C LYS A 101 1.51 9.19 -5.86
N THR A 102 0.71 8.13 -5.83
CA THR A 102 -0.43 8.04 -4.91
C THR A 102 0.05 8.09 -3.47
N ARG A 103 -0.30 9.17 -2.77
CA ARG A 103 -0.08 9.33 -1.33
C ARG A 103 -1.34 8.92 -0.60
N ILE A 104 -1.30 7.79 0.10
CA ILE A 104 -2.38 7.38 0.99
C ILE A 104 -2.01 7.88 2.38
N GLN A 105 -2.78 8.83 2.91
CA GLN A 105 -2.58 9.40 4.23
C GLN A 105 -3.47 8.65 5.23
N MET A 106 -2.84 8.05 6.23
CA MET A 106 -3.55 7.33 7.27
C MET A 106 -3.34 8.02 8.61
N ARG A 107 -4.44 8.52 9.17
CA ARG A 107 -4.46 9.12 10.51
C ARG A 107 -4.85 8.04 11.52
N TRP A 108 -3.87 7.45 12.18
CA TRP A 108 -4.12 6.46 13.22
C TRP A 108 -3.93 7.07 14.61
N PRO A 109 -4.91 6.94 15.52
CA PRO A 109 -4.62 7.01 16.94
C PRO A 109 -3.78 5.77 17.31
N ILE A 110 -2.72 5.96 18.10
CA ILE A 110 -2.02 4.81 18.68
C ILE A 110 -2.95 4.18 19.71
N ASP A 111 -3.27 2.89 19.56
CA ASP A 111 -3.99 2.14 20.59
C ASP A 111 -3.06 1.95 21.81
N PRO A 112 -3.40 2.53 22.99
CA PRO A 112 -2.60 2.36 24.19
C PRO A 112 -2.50 0.92 24.68
N GLU A 113 -3.34 -0.01 24.20
CA GLU A 113 -3.34 -1.43 24.59
C GLU A 113 -2.55 -2.34 23.64
N SER A 114 -2.00 -1.82 22.53
CA SER A 114 -1.29 -2.64 21.55
C SER A 114 -0.03 -3.33 22.13
N PRO A 115 0.33 -4.56 21.70
CA PRO A 115 1.53 -5.23 22.17
C PRO A 115 2.84 -4.46 21.89
N GLU A 116 2.87 -3.68 20.80
CA GLU A 116 4.03 -2.90 20.36
C GLU A 116 4.28 -1.66 21.24
N THR A 117 3.23 -1.06 21.82
CA THR A 117 3.38 0.07 22.76
C THR A 117 3.99 -0.35 24.10
N LYS A 118 3.81 -1.62 24.51
CA LYS A 118 4.43 -2.17 25.74
C LYS A 118 5.95 -2.33 25.61
N GLN A 119 6.47 -2.53 24.39
CA GLN A 119 7.90 -2.73 24.16
C GLN A 119 8.69 -1.40 24.19
N ASN A 120 8.03 -0.29 23.86
CA ASN A 120 8.59 1.06 23.93
C ASN A 120 8.48 1.73 25.32
N GLY A 121 7.91 1.03 26.32
CA GLY A 121 7.76 1.48 27.70
C GLY A 121 9.06 1.60 28.52
N ARG A 122 10.25 1.36 27.93
CA ARG A 122 11.53 1.65 28.60
C ARG A 122 11.86 3.15 28.53
N ARG A 123 11.31 3.88 29.51
CA ARG A 123 11.79 5.15 30.10
C ARG A 123 12.68 6.01 29.18
N ILE A 124 12.05 6.92 28.41
CA ILE A 124 12.76 7.96 27.64
C ILE A 124 13.47 8.89 28.63
N GLN A 125 14.79 8.75 28.80
CA GLN A 125 15.58 9.70 29.57
C GLN A 125 15.66 11.04 28.82
N ARG A 126 15.28 12.12 29.53
CA ARG A 126 15.30 13.51 29.09
C ARG A 126 16.72 13.92 28.65
N GLY A 127 16.84 14.47 27.44
CA GLY A 127 18.04 15.20 27.01
C GLY A 127 17.92 15.72 25.58
N GLY A 128 17.85 17.05 25.42
CA GLY A 128 18.02 17.78 24.15
C GLY A 128 16.75 18.02 23.34
N ARG A 129 16.58 19.25 22.82
CA ARG A 129 15.40 19.73 22.05
C ARG A 129 15.17 19.03 20.70
N ASP A 130 16.02 18.08 20.32
CA ASP A 130 15.94 17.35 19.05
C ASP A 130 15.31 15.95 19.16
N LYS A 131 14.84 15.53 20.34
CA LYS A 131 14.33 14.16 20.61
C LYS A 131 12.81 13.99 20.55
N ILE A 132 12.08 14.94 19.94
CA ILE A 132 10.61 14.88 19.86
C ILE A 132 10.16 13.97 18.72
N LYS A 133 10.97 13.84 17.66
CA LYS A 133 10.66 12.97 16.51
C LYS A 133 11.41 11.65 16.62
N LYS A 134 10.69 10.53 16.46
CA LYS A 134 11.24 9.18 16.32
C LYS A 134 10.86 8.59 14.97
N THR A 135 11.65 7.64 14.49
CA THR A 135 11.25 6.81 13.34
C THR A 135 10.42 5.63 13.86
N GLY A 136 9.22 5.47 13.35
CA GLY A 136 8.36 4.32 13.59
C GLY A 136 8.01 3.61 12.29
N HIS A 137 7.37 2.44 12.42
CA HIS A 137 6.87 1.67 11.29
C HIS A 137 5.35 1.62 11.35
N GLN A 138 4.70 1.76 10.19
CA GLN A 138 3.26 1.61 10.02
C GLN A 138 2.99 0.43 9.10
N THR A 139 2.19 -0.52 9.59
CA THR A 139 1.72 -1.66 8.81
C THR A 139 0.30 -1.38 8.30
N PHE A 140 0.06 -1.64 7.02
CA PHE A 140 -1.25 -1.61 6.39
C PHE A 140 -1.56 -2.97 5.79
N ASP A 141 -2.64 -3.58 6.27
CA ASP A 141 -3.13 -4.86 5.79
C ASP A 141 -4.28 -4.60 4.82
N GLN A 142 -4.05 -4.86 3.53
CA GLN A 142 -5.09 -4.86 2.53
C GLN A 142 -5.69 -6.27 2.45
N VAL A 143 -6.93 -6.42 2.94
CA VAL A 143 -7.70 -7.69 2.94
C VAL A 143 -8.75 -7.68 1.85
#